data_AF-A0A0A1X1Z3-F1
#
_entry.id   AF-A0A0A1X1Z3-F1
#
_cell.length_a   1.000
_cell.length_b   1.000
_cell.length_c   1.000
_cell.angle_alpha   90.00
_cell.angle_beta   90.00
_cell.angle_gamma   90.00
#
_symmetry.space_group_name_H-M   'P 1'
#
loop_
_entity.id
_entity.type
_entity.pdbx_description
1 polymer ?
#
loop_
_entity_poly.entity_id
_entity_poly.type
_entity_poly.pdbx_seq_one_letter_code
_entity_poly.pdbx_strand_id
1 'polypeptide(L)'
;WRELPEMNEARYAHCVVELECKIYAIGGHGNGNTFLDSVERYTTSNGWEIVDPLITPRCCAGVVTLNGKIYVMGGSNKNRLKSVECYTPDSNTWASCADMTNYHSKPAVAAYHGHIYVVGDYWHQNCRNVERYDPLRNTWSKICSLDGGWCGISCASLDKKLWTIGGRGGSENETRVAVYDEETDRWVQKSSLPKGFIYSCFVVPVSLLTSK
;
A
#
# COMPACT_ATOMS: atom_id res chain seq x y z
N TRP A 1 -25.71 4.98 4.33
CA TRP A 1 -24.55 5.09 5.23
C TRP A 1 -25.04 5.12 6.67
N ARG A 2 -24.33 4.46 7.58
CA ARG A 2 -24.56 4.56 9.02
C ARG A 2 -23.25 4.97 9.69
N GLU A 3 -23.37 5.68 10.80
CA GLU A 3 -22.23 6.06 11.62
C GLU A 3 -21.67 4.83 12.35
N LEU A 4 -20.34 4.76 12.46
CA LEU A 4 -19.60 3.75 13.20
C LEU A 4 -18.72 4.46 14.23
N PRO A 5 -18.22 3.75 15.27
CA PRO A 5 -17.30 4.33 16.23
C PRO A 5 -16.14 5.08 15.55
N GLU A 6 -15.83 6.27 16.05
CA GLU A 6 -14.73 7.10 15.55
C GLU A 6 -13.37 6.56 16.00
N MET A 7 -12.32 6.85 15.23
CA MET A 7 -10.94 6.63 15.66
C MET A 7 -10.60 7.54 16.85
N ASN A 8 -9.68 7.08 17.69
CA ASN A 8 -9.19 7.81 18.87
C ASN A 8 -8.33 9.02 18.47
N GLU A 9 -7.64 8.94 17.32
CA GLU A 9 -6.82 10.03 16.81
C GLU A 9 -7.21 10.41 15.38
N ALA A 10 -7.50 11.70 15.18
CA ALA A 10 -7.76 12.25 13.86
C ALA A 10 -6.50 12.15 12.98
N ARG A 11 -6.65 11.57 11.79
CA ARG A 11 -5.52 11.28 10.90
C ARG A 11 -5.86 11.45 9.42
N TYR A 12 -4.93 11.94 8.61
CA TYR A 12 -5.00 11.90 7.15
C TYR A 12 -3.72 11.33 6.54
N ALA A 13 -3.78 10.87 5.28
CA ALA A 13 -2.66 10.19 4.60
C ALA A 13 -2.08 8.99 5.39
N HIS A 14 -2.93 8.35 6.21
CA HIS A 14 -2.65 7.12 6.92
C HIS A 14 -2.84 5.91 5.99
N CYS A 15 -2.31 4.77 6.42
CA CYS A 15 -2.53 3.49 5.76
C CYS A 15 -3.77 2.80 6.35
N VAL A 16 -4.52 2.08 5.51
CA VAL A 16 -5.64 1.22 5.96
C VAL A 16 -5.46 -0.16 5.36
N VAL A 17 -5.56 -1.20 6.17
CA VAL A 17 -5.50 -2.60 5.72
C VAL A 17 -6.40 -3.50 6.57
N GLU A 18 -6.89 -4.58 5.97
CA GLU A 18 -7.62 -5.62 6.67
C GLU A 18 -6.71 -6.82 6.94
N LEU A 19 -6.77 -7.36 8.16
CA LEU A 19 -6.16 -8.63 8.55
C LEU A 19 -7.04 -9.35 9.56
N GLU A 20 -7.38 -10.61 9.30
CA GLU A 20 -8.15 -11.48 10.21
C GLU A 20 -9.50 -10.88 10.67
N CYS A 21 -10.23 -10.27 9.73
CA CYS A 21 -11.49 -9.56 9.93
C CYS A 21 -11.38 -8.32 10.82
N LYS A 22 -10.18 -7.75 10.96
CA LYS A 22 -9.92 -6.51 11.71
C LYS A 22 -9.38 -5.46 10.75
N ILE A 23 -9.80 -4.21 10.92
CA ILE A 23 -9.29 -3.09 10.11
C ILE A 23 -8.20 -2.38 10.92
N TYR A 24 -7.06 -2.12 10.30
CA TYR A 24 -5.96 -1.39 10.90
C TYR A 24 -5.79 -0.05 10.22
N ALA A 25 -5.81 1.03 11.01
CA ALA A 25 -5.45 2.38 10.59
C ALA A 25 -4.06 2.71 11.15
N ILE A 26 -3.09 2.94 10.26
CA ILE A 26 -1.66 2.95 10.61
C ILE A 26 -1.02 4.28 10.22
N GLY A 27 -0.44 4.96 11.21
CA GLY A 27 0.31 6.21 11.04
C GLY A 27 -0.54 7.34 10.42
N GLY A 28 0.10 8.16 9.59
CA GLY A 28 -0.51 9.32 8.93
C GLY A 28 -0.06 10.64 9.55
N HIS A 29 -0.85 11.68 9.28
CA HIS A 29 -0.69 13.01 9.83
C HIS A 29 -1.80 13.33 10.81
N GLY A 30 -1.42 13.73 12.02
CA GLY A 30 -2.33 14.18 13.06
C GLY A 30 -2.46 15.70 13.14
N ASN A 31 -3.13 16.14 14.20
CA ASN A 31 -3.30 17.55 14.52
C ASN A 31 -1.93 18.23 14.76
N GLY A 32 -1.81 19.51 14.38
CA GLY A 32 -0.55 20.25 14.55
C GLY A 32 0.57 19.81 13.60
N ASN A 33 0.23 19.14 12.48
CA ASN A 33 1.18 18.65 11.48
C ASN A 33 2.19 17.63 12.02
N THR A 34 1.77 16.83 12.99
CA THR A 34 2.55 15.73 13.55
C THR A 34 2.53 14.52 12.60
N PHE A 35 3.63 13.78 12.56
CA PHE A 35 3.65 12.45 11.92
C PHE A 35 3.33 11.43 12.99
N LEU A 36 2.35 10.57 12.71
CA LEU A 36 1.87 9.59 13.66
C LEU A 36 2.61 8.27 13.51
N ASP A 37 2.95 7.65 14.64
CA ASP A 37 3.30 6.25 14.78
C ASP A 37 2.12 5.40 15.29
N SER A 38 1.08 6.06 15.82
CA SER A 38 -0.09 5.40 16.37
C SER A 38 -0.78 4.48 15.36
N VAL A 39 -1.17 3.31 15.86
CA VAL A 39 -1.91 2.30 15.11
C VAL A 39 -3.18 1.98 15.85
N GLU A 40 -4.29 1.99 15.13
CA GLU A 40 -5.61 1.66 15.68
C GLU A 40 -6.18 0.46 14.94
N ARG A 41 -6.81 -0.44 15.69
CA ARG A 41 -7.42 -1.66 15.19
C ARG A 41 -8.91 -1.65 15.50
N TYR A 42 -9.74 -1.71 14.46
CA TYR A 42 -11.18 -1.82 14.56
C TYR A 42 -11.63 -3.28 14.62
N THR A 43 -12.52 -3.57 15.57
CA THR A 43 -13.34 -4.78 15.59
C THR A 43 -14.81 -4.42 15.70
N THR A 44 -15.71 -5.28 15.22
CA THR A 44 -17.16 -5.04 15.32
C THR A 44 -17.68 -5.09 16.76
N SER A 45 -16.96 -5.73 17.69
CA SER A 45 -17.35 -5.85 19.09
C SER A 45 -16.89 -4.66 19.93
N ASN A 46 -15.65 -4.18 19.71
CA ASN A 46 -15.01 -3.21 20.60
C ASN A 46 -14.84 -1.82 19.97
N GLY A 47 -15.12 -1.67 18.67
CA GLY A 47 -14.78 -0.45 17.96
C GLY A 47 -13.27 -0.34 17.76
N TRP A 48 -12.73 0.89 17.77
CA TRP A 48 -11.31 1.18 17.58
C TRP A 48 -10.53 1.08 18.88
N GLU A 49 -9.48 0.25 18.87
CA GLU A 49 -8.53 0.09 19.97
C GLU A 49 -7.12 0.46 19.52
N ILE A 50 -6.35 1.13 20.37
CA ILE A 50 -4.92 1.39 20.10
C ILE A 50 -4.14 0.08 20.27
N VAL A 51 -3.27 -0.21 19.32
CA VAL A 51 -2.31 -1.33 19.35
C VAL A 51 -0.88 -0.81 19.36
N ASP A 52 0.12 -1.71 19.34
CA ASP A 52 1.53 -1.32 19.38
C ASP A 52 1.87 -0.32 18.26
N PRO A 53 2.55 0.80 18.56
CA PRO A 53 2.83 1.84 17.57
C PRO A 53 3.95 1.42 16.63
N LEU A 54 4.01 2.05 15.46
CA LEU A 54 5.16 1.93 14.55
C LEU A 54 6.46 2.32 15.25
N ILE A 55 7.56 1.68 14.86
CA ILE A 55 8.91 2.05 15.28
C ILE A 55 9.26 3.43 14.72
N THR A 56 8.86 3.70 13.48
CA THR A 56 9.08 4.98 12.79
C THR A 56 7.74 5.63 12.46
N PRO A 57 7.42 6.81 13.05
CA PRO A 57 6.27 7.60 12.64
C PRO A 57 6.35 7.92 11.16
N ARG A 58 5.22 7.85 10.43
CA ARG A 58 5.21 8.04 8.97
C ARG A 58 3.81 8.40 8.46
N CYS A 59 3.77 9.18 7.39
CA CYS A 59 2.57 9.37 6.56
C CYS A 59 2.85 8.95 5.12
N CYS A 60 1.81 8.87 4.28
CA CYS A 60 1.95 8.58 2.85
C CYS A 60 2.71 7.27 2.58
N ALA A 61 2.63 6.30 3.48
CA ALA A 61 3.28 5.00 3.31
C ALA A 61 2.42 4.08 2.41
N GLY A 62 3.00 2.95 2.02
CA GLY A 62 2.26 1.81 1.48
C GLY A 62 2.05 0.75 2.56
N VAL A 63 0.94 0.02 2.47
CA VAL A 63 0.59 -1.06 3.41
C VAL A 63 0.07 -2.28 2.66
N VAL A 64 0.38 -3.47 3.17
CA VAL A 64 -0.18 -4.73 2.66
C VAL A 64 -0.17 -5.82 3.72
N THR A 65 -1.04 -6.80 3.58
CA THR A 65 -0.99 -8.06 4.34
C THR A 65 -0.35 -9.18 3.55
N LEU A 66 0.48 -9.97 4.22
CA LEU A 66 1.10 -11.17 3.66
C LEU A 66 1.40 -12.15 4.81
N ASN A 67 1.05 -13.42 4.64
CA ASN A 67 1.35 -14.50 5.58
C ASN A 67 0.95 -14.20 7.05
N GLY A 68 -0.26 -13.66 7.26
CA GLY A 68 -0.77 -13.34 8.59
C GLY A 68 -0.13 -12.12 9.26
N LYS A 69 0.63 -11.32 8.52
CA LYS A 69 1.34 -10.14 9.01
C LYS A 69 0.97 -8.91 8.22
N ILE A 70 1.14 -7.73 8.82
CA ILE A 70 0.99 -6.44 8.15
C ILE A 70 2.38 -5.89 7.88
N TYR A 71 2.61 -5.41 6.66
CA TYR A 71 3.84 -4.73 6.28
C TYR A 71 3.53 -3.29 5.91
N VAL A 72 4.31 -2.36 6.45
CA VAL A 72 4.24 -0.94 6.14
C VAL A 72 5.59 -0.50 5.61
N MET A 73 5.60 0.23 4.50
CA MET A 73 6.83 0.58 3.78
C MET A 73 6.81 1.98 3.21
N GLY A 74 7.98 2.62 3.26
CA GLY A 74 8.19 3.94 2.71
C GLY A 74 7.39 5.03 3.45
N GLY A 75 6.98 6.05 2.69
CA GLY A 75 6.32 7.24 3.21
C GLY A 75 7.32 8.33 3.64
N SER A 76 6.89 9.19 4.55
CA SER A 76 7.72 10.31 5.03
C SER A 76 7.44 10.72 6.47
N ASN A 77 8.48 11.24 7.14
CA ASN A 77 8.43 11.78 8.50
C ASN A 77 9.32 13.02 8.69
N LYS A 78 9.18 14.00 7.78
CA LYS A 78 10.13 15.08 7.43
C LYS A 78 11.24 14.62 6.48
N ASN A 79 11.67 13.37 6.59
CA ASN A 79 12.53 12.71 5.63
C ASN A 79 11.74 11.71 4.79
N ARG A 80 12.23 11.42 3.58
CA ARG A 80 11.70 10.30 2.79
C ARG A 80 12.18 9.00 3.41
N LEU A 81 11.32 7.98 3.44
CA LEU A 81 11.62 6.70 4.07
C LEU A 81 11.82 5.61 3.03
N LYS A 82 12.78 4.73 3.32
CA LYS A 82 12.95 3.41 2.68
C LYS A 82 12.62 2.27 3.63
N SER A 83 12.42 2.60 4.91
CA SER A 83 12.22 1.64 5.97
C SER A 83 10.91 0.89 5.81
N VAL A 84 10.98 -0.37 6.20
CA VAL A 84 9.90 -1.33 6.15
C VAL A 84 9.73 -1.91 7.54
N GLU A 85 8.50 -1.96 8.01
CA GLU A 85 8.15 -2.52 9.32
C GLU A 85 7.08 -3.59 9.14
N CYS A 86 7.18 -4.64 9.94
CA CYS A 86 6.27 -5.78 9.93
C CYS A 86 5.61 -5.94 11.30
N TYR A 87 4.29 -5.92 11.33
CA TYR A 87 3.49 -6.19 12.52
C TYR A 87 3.10 -7.67 12.60
N THR A 88 3.25 -8.24 13.79
CA THR A 88 2.78 -9.59 14.11
C THR A 88 1.59 -9.49 15.08
N PRO A 89 0.37 -9.86 14.67
CA PRO A 89 -0.82 -9.75 15.51
C PRO A 89 -0.74 -10.52 16.82
N ASP A 90 -0.19 -11.74 16.79
CA ASP A 90 -0.11 -12.63 17.97
C ASP A 90 0.72 -12.03 19.11
N SER A 91 1.84 -11.39 18.78
CA SER A 91 2.71 -10.75 19.76
C SER A 91 2.37 -9.28 19.98
N ASN A 92 1.50 -8.69 19.16
CA ASN A 92 1.24 -7.26 19.11
C ASN A 92 2.55 -6.46 19.08
N THR A 93 3.42 -6.75 18.12
CA THR A 93 4.71 -6.06 17.99
C THR A 93 5.08 -5.76 16.55
N TRP A 94 5.81 -4.67 16.37
CA TRP A 94 6.48 -4.31 15.13
C TRP A 94 7.95 -4.75 15.13
N ALA A 95 8.45 -5.14 13.95
CA ALA A 95 9.86 -5.43 13.72
C ALA A 95 10.33 -4.78 12.41
N SER A 96 11.55 -4.25 12.40
CA SER A 96 12.18 -3.74 11.19
C SER A 96 12.49 -4.87 10.20
N CYS A 97 12.18 -4.64 8.93
CA CYS A 97 12.60 -5.47 7.81
C CYS A 97 13.74 -4.78 7.04
N ALA A 98 14.27 -5.42 6.01
CA ALA A 98 15.22 -4.80 5.11
C ALA A 98 14.62 -3.57 4.43
N ASP A 99 15.41 -2.51 4.35
CA ASP A 99 15.03 -1.27 3.66
C ASP A 99 14.91 -1.50 2.15
N MET A 100 13.96 -0.80 1.53
CA MET A 100 13.88 -0.71 0.07
C MET A 100 15.14 -0.07 -0.53
N THR A 101 15.38 -0.31 -1.81
CA THR A 101 16.50 0.32 -2.53
C THR A 101 16.22 1.79 -2.80
N ASN A 102 14.98 2.11 -3.18
CA ASN A 102 14.52 3.46 -3.49
C ASN A 102 13.55 3.98 -2.43
N TYR A 103 13.45 5.30 -2.36
CA TYR A 103 12.40 5.97 -1.61
C TYR A 103 11.09 5.87 -2.38
N HIS A 104 10.01 5.61 -1.65
CA HIS A 104 8.66 5.52 -2.19
C HIS A 104 7.69 6.31 -1.31
N SER A 105 7.10 7.38 -1.87
CA SER A 105 6.07 8.17 -1.21
C SER A 105 4.72 7.97 -1.88
N LYS A 106 3.70 7.57 -1.10
CA LYS A 106 2.41 7.03 -1.57
C LYS A 106 2.56 5.94 -2.64
N PRO A 107 3.41 4.91 -2.42
CA PRO A 107 3.52 3.83 -3.37
C PRO A 107 2.22 3.03 -3.49
N ALA A 108 2.03 2.41 -4.64
CA ALA A 108 1.10 1.30 -4.76
C ALA A 108 1.77 0.04 -4.20
N VAL A 109 1.06 -0.75 -3.39
CA VAL A 109 1.62 -1.97 -2.80
C VAL A 109 0.63 -3.13 -2.96
N ALA A 110 1.14 -4.30 -3.32
CA ALA A 110 0.33 -5.52 -3.39
C ALA A 110 1.15 -6.76 -3.00
N ALA A 111 0.46 -7.74 -2.40
CA ALA A 111 1.02 -9.05 -2.10
C ALA A 111 0.66 -10.01 -3.24
N TYR A 112 1.67 -10.68 -3.79
CA TYR A 112 1.52 -11.52 -4.96
C TYR A 112 2.55 -12.65 -4.94
N HIS A 113 2.07 -13.89 -5.12
CA HIS A 113 2.90 -15.11 -5.10
C HIS A 113 3.93 -15.17 -3.96
N GLY A 114 3.50 -14.85 -2.73
CA GLY A 114 4.35 -14.92 -1.53
C GLY A 114 5.34 -13.77 -1.36
N HIS A 115 5.30 -12.76 -2.22
CA HIS A 115 6.17 -11.59 -2.20
C HIS A 115 5.35 -10.31 -2.06
N ILE A 116 6.02 -9.22 -1.69
CA ILE A 116 5.43 -7.87 -1.69
C ILE A 116 6.01 -7.08 -2.84
N TYR A 117 5.14 -6.43 -3.60
CA TYR A 117 5.51 -5.57 -4.72
C TYR A 117 5.19 -4.13 -4.36
N VAL A 118 6.18 -3.25 -4.51
CA VAL A 118 6.06 -1.80 -4.33
C VAL A 118 6.23 -1.15 -5.69
N VAL A 119 5.18 -0.47 -6.14
CA VAL A 119 5.10 0.11 -7.48
C VAL A 119 4.99 1.62 -7.38
N GLY A 120 5.99 2.30 -7.94
CA GLY A 120 5.96 3.72 -8.21
C GLY A 120 5.99 4.65 -6.99
N ASP A 121 5.86 5.94 -7.27
CA ASP A 121 5.86 7.05 -6.30
C ASP A 121 4.77 8.04 -6.75
N TYR A 122 4.48 9.05 -5.94
CA TYR A 122 3.52 10.11 -6.26
C TYR A 122 4.20 11.46 -6.51
N TRP A 123 5.30 11.76 -5.82
CA TRP A 123 5.80 13.16 -5.72
C TRP A 123 7.04 13.47 -6.55
N HIS A 124 7.65 12.49 -7.22
CA HIS A 124 8.99 12.64 -7.79
C HIS A 124 9.08 12.22 -9.26
N GLN A 125 10.02 12.78 -10.04
CA GLN A 125 10.08 12.52 -11.48
C GLN A 125 10.36 11.06 -11.87
N ASN A 126 10.83 10.23 -10.93
CA ASN A 126 11.17 8.83 -11.15
C ASN A 126 10.16 7.85 -10.50
N CYS A 127 8.86 8.04 -10.79
CA CYS A 127 7.75 7.21 -10.27
C CYS A 127 7.64 5.81 -10.91
N ARG A 128 8.64 5.34 -11.66
CA ARG A 128 8.54 4.09 -12.43
C ARG A 128 9.12 2.88 -11.73
N ASN A 129 9.89 3.10 -10.67
CA ASN A 129 10.61 2.04 -9.99
C ASN A 129 9.62 1.04 -9.39
N VAL A 130 9.95 -0.23 -9.58
CA VAL A 130 9.21 -1.32 -8.96
C VAL A 130 10.19 -2.23 -8.24
N GLU A 131 9.87 -2.57 -7.01
CA GLU A 131 10.69 -3.43 -6.17
C GLU A 131 9.85 -4.58 -5.61
N ARG A 132 10.48 -5.75 -5.50
CA ARG A 132 9.89 -6.96 -4.92
C ARG A 132 10.64 -7.34 -3.65
N TYR A 133 9.90 -7.55 -2.57
CA TYR A 133 10.42 -8.04 -1.30
C TYR A 133 10.13 -9.53 -1.13
N ASP A 134 11.17 -10.27 -0.77
CA ASP A 134 11.09 -11.66 -0.34
C ASP A 134 11.13 -11.70 1.21
N PRO A 135 10.02 -12.01 1.89
CA PRO A 135 9.97 -12.06 3.34
C PRO A 135 10.74 -13.24 3.96
N LEU A 136 11.03 -14.30 3.19
CA LEU A 136 11.81 -15.44 3.68
C LEU A 136 13.30 -15.10 3.72
N ARG A 137 13.77 -14.30 2.75
CA ARG A 137 15.17 -13.86 2.69
C ARG A 137 15.42 -12.52 3.35
N ASN A 138 14.35 -11.76 3.64
CA ASN A 138 14.43 -10.38 4.10
C ASN A 138 15.28 -9.52 3.14
N THR A 139 14.97 -9.60 1.84
CA THR A 139 15.73 -8.89 0.79
C THR A 139 14.81 -8.32 -0.27
N TRP A 140 15.24 -7.19 -0.85
CA TRP A 140 14.60 -6.56 -1.99
C TRP A 140 15.31 -6.91 -3.30
N SER A 141 14.54 -7.00 -4.39
CA SER A 141 15.03 -7.13 -5.76
C SER A 141 14.32 -6.11 -6.63
N LYS A 142 15.07 -5.46 -7.53
CA LYS A 142 14.44 -4.63 -8.58
C LYS A 142 13.76 -5.54 -9.60
N ILE A 143 12.58 -5.14 -10.05
CA ILE A 143 11.90 -5.74 -11.19
C ILE A 143 11.71 -4.69 -12.28
N CYS A 144 11.22 -5.09 -13.45
CA CYS A 144 11.03 -4.14 -14.54
C CYS A 144 10.21 -2.91 -14.12
N SER A 145 10.73 -1.74 -14.50
CA SER A 145 10.05 -0.48 -14.25
C SER A 145 8.76 -0.40 -15.07
N LEU A 146 7.81 0.38 -14.58
CA LEU A 146 6.63 0.71 -15.38
C LEU A 146 7.03 1.47 -16.64
N ASP A 147 6.43 1.08 -17.77
CA ASP A 147 6.58 1.79 -19.03
C ASP A 147 5.95 3.19 -18.90
N GLY A 148 6.70 4.28 -19.11
CA GLY A 148 6.18 5.65 -19.05
C GLY A 148 6.10 6.27 -17.64
N GLY A 149 6.04 7.61 -17.54
CA GLY A 149 6.25 8.38 -16.30
C GLY A 149 5.05 8.48 -15.37
N TRP A 150 4.48 7.35 -15.00
CA TRP A 150 3.20 7.32 -14.27
C TRP A 150 3.40 7.50 -12.77
N CYS A 151 2.71 8.46 -12.18
CA CYS A 151 2.64 8.64 -10.73
C CYS A 151 1.23 8.32 -10.22
N GLY A 152 1.12 7.91 -8.95
CA GLY A 152 -0.17 7.65 -8.32
C GLY A 152 -0.93 6.46 -8.91
N ILE A 153 -0.22 5.43 -9.37
CA ILE A 153 -0.83 4.17 -9.78
C ILE A 153 -1.37 3.44 -8.54
N SER A 154 -2.42 2.65 -8.73
CA SER A 154 -2.83 1.64 -7.76
C SER A 154 -2.41 0.25 -8.20
N CYS A 155 -2.20 -0.66 -7.24
CA CYS A 155 -1.71 -2.00 -7.49
C CYS A 155 -2.53 -3.02 -6.69
N ALA A 156 -2.89 -4.13 -7.33
CA ALA A 156 -3.66 -5.19 -6.71
C ALA A 156 -3.30 -6.56 -7.31
N SER A 157 -3.41 -7.59 -6.48
CA SER A 157 -3.40 -8.98 -6.93
C SER A 157 -4.83 -9.43 -7.20
N LEU A 158 -5.12 -9.88 -8.41
CA LEU A 158 -6.44 -10.38 -8.83
C LEU A 158 -6.25 -11.51 -9.84
N ASP A 159 -6.97 -12.62 -9.66
CA ASP A 159 -6.92 -13.80 -10.53
C ASP A 159 -5.50 -14.33 -10.78
N LYS A 160 -4.71 -14.43 -9.70
CA LYS A 160 -3.30 -14.86 -9.74
C LYS A 160 -2.45 -14.02 -10.69
N LYS A 161 -2.74 -12.73 -10.78
CA LYS A 161 -1.98 -11.76 -11.57
C LYS A 161 -1.80 -10.48 -10.77
N LEU A 162 -0.65 -9.83 -10.96
CA LEU A 162 -0.37 -8.51 -10.41
C LEU A 162 -0.78 -7.43 -11.41
N TRP A 163 -1.70 -6.57 -11.00
CA TRP A 163 -2.26 -5.50 -11.81
C TRP A 163 -1.78 -4.15 -11.34
N THR A 164 -1.57 -3.24 -12.28
CA THR A 164 -1.45 -1.81 -12.05
C THR A 164 -2.58 -1.09 -12.76
N ILE A 165 -3.21 -0.14 -12.06
CA ILE A 165 -4.46 0.48 -12.47
C ILE A 165 -4.36 1.99 -12.25
N GLY A 166 -4.69 2.76 -13.28
CA GLY A 166 -4.85 4.22 -13.20
C GLY A 166 -3.52 4.96 -13.33
N GLY A 167 -3.29 5.89 -12.40
CA GLY A 167 -2.16 6.82 -12.44
C GLY A 167 -2.33 8.00 -13.39
N ARG A 168 -1.39 8.94 -13.33
CA ARG A 168 -1.28 10.11 -14.21
C ARG A 168 -0.12 9.93 -15.17
N GLY A 169 -0.40 9.95 -16.47
CA GLY A 169 0.62 9.96 -17.53
C GLY A 169 1.19 11.35 -17.79
N GLY A 170 1.92 11.47 -18.91
CA GLY A 170 2.42 12.76 -19.38
C GLY A 170 1.30 13.73 -19.78
N SER A 171 0.13 13.21 -20.16
CA SER A 171 -1.10 13.98 -20.47
C SER A 171 -2.24 13.64 -19.49
N GLU A 172 -3.21 14.54 -19.31
CA GLU A 172 -4.26 14.43 -18.27
C GLU A 172 -5.29 13.30 -18.48
N ASN A 173 -5.39 12.77 -19.70
CA ASN A 173 -6.36 11.72 -20.06
C ASN A 173 -5.74 10.33 -20.22
N GLU A 174 -4.44 10.22 -20.02
CA GLU A 174 -3.72 8.98 -20.15
C GLU A 174 -3.85 8.20 -18.82
N THR A 175 -4.45 7.00 -18.89
CA THR A 175 -4.46 6.02 -17.80
C THR A 175 -4.10 4.66 -18.35
N ARG A 176 -3.55 3.80 -17.49
CA ARG A 176 -3.16 2.45 -17.90
C ARG A 176 -3.69 1.42 -16.93
N VAL A 177 -4.17 0.34 -17.51
CA VAL A 177 -4.38 -0.94 -16.82
C VAL A 177 -3.36 -1.89 -17.42
N ALA A 178 -2.39 -2.32 -16.62
CA ALA A 178 -1.35 -3.24 -17.05
C ALA A 178 -1.27 -4.43 -16.09
N VAL A 179 -0.83 -5.56 -16.63
CA VAL A 179 -0.57 -6.77 -15.86
C VAL A 179 0.91 -7.09 -15.94
N TYR A 180 1.48 -7.51 -14.81
CA TYR A 180 2.86 -7.98 -14.78
C TYR A 180 2.94 -9.41 -15.32
N ASP A 181 3.86 -9.62 -16.25
CA ASP A 181 4.27 -10.92 -16.77
C ASP A 181 5.60 -11.31 -16.10
N GLU A 182 5.54 -12.31 -15.21
CA GLU A 182 6.69 -12.83 -14.47
C GLU A 182 7.70 -13.57 -15.36
N GLU A 183 7.25 -14.19 -16.46
CA GLU A 183 8.13 -14.98 -17.33
C GLU A 183 9.07 -14.08 -18.13
N THR A 184 8.55 -12.92 -18.54
CA THR A 184 9.28 -11.96 -19.38
C THR A 184 9.81 -10.75 -18.62
N ASP A 185 9.47 -10.61 -17.33
CA ASP A 185 9.71 -9.43 -16.50
C ASP A 185 9.27 -8.14 -17.22
N ARG A 186 7.98 -8.08 -17.58
CA ARG A 186 7.40 -6.93 -18.31
C ARG A 186 5.99 -6.59 -17.85
N TRP A 187 5.64 -5.32 -17.97
CA TRP A 187 4.26 -4.84 -17.81
C TRP A 187 3.53 -4.84 -19.15
N VAL A 188 2.47 -5.63 -19.27
CA VAL A 188 1.67 -5.72 -20.49
C VAL A 188 0.39 -4.91 -20.32
N GLN A 189 0.24 -3.82 -21.09
CA GLN A 189 -0.98 -3.03 -21.08
C GLN A 189 -2.16 -3.86 -21.61
N LYS A 190 -3.28 -3.82 -20.88
CA LYS A 190 -4.53 -4.50 -21.20
C LYS A 190 -5.65 -3.53 -21.57
N SER A 191 -5.67 -2.34 -20.97
CA SER A 191 -6.70 -1.33 -21.25
C SER A 191 -6.27 0.06 -20.76
N SER A 192 -7.17 1.03 -20.92
CA SER A 192 -7.17 2.37 -20.33
C SER A 192 -8.49 2.61 -19.62
N LEU A 193 -8.49 3.45 -18.58
CA LEU A 193 -9.68 3.88 -17.86
C LEU A 193 -10.28 5.13 -18.52
N PRO A 194 -11.61 5.31 -18.44
CA PRO A 194 -12.29 6.46 -19.06
C PRO A 194 -12.01 7.79 -18.35
N LYS A 195 -11.43 7.76 -17.14
CA LYS A 195 -11.05 8.94 -16.36
C LYS A 195 -9.68 8.73 -15.71
N GLY A 196 -8.88 9.78 -15.70
CA GLY A 196 -7.64 9.89 -14.92
C GLY A 196 -7.85 9.96 -13.42
N PHE A 197 -6.77 10.16 -12.67
CA PHE A 197 -6.80 10.48 -11.23
C PHE A 197 -7.41 9.35 -10.35
N ILE A 198 -7.29 8.09 -10.79
CA ILE A 198 -7.64 6.93 -9.98
C ILE A 198 -6.40 6.51 -9.20
N TYR A 199 -6.45 6.72 -7.88
CA TYR A 199 -5.31 6.58 -6.97
C TYR A 199 -5.44 5.40 -5.99
N SER A 200 -6.58 4.72 -6.00
CA SER A 200 -6.85 3.62 -5.09
C SER A 200 -7.69 2.56 -5.79
N CYS A 201 -7.41 1.31 -5.47
CA CYS A 201 -8.20 0.16 -5.84
C CYS A 201 -8.21 -0.82 -4.66
N PHE A 202 -9.27 -1.60 -4.59
CA PHE A 202 -9.39 -2.70 -3.65
C PHE A 202 -10.11 -3.84 -4.37
N VAL A 203 -9.82 -5.07 -3.95
CA VAL A 203 -10.42 -6.26 -4.53
C VAL A 203 -11.55 -6.72 -3.60
N VAL A 204 -12.72 -6.97 -4.16
CA VAL A 204 -13.87 -7.50 -3.42
C VAL A 204 -14.31 -8.84 -3.99
N PRO A 205 -14.76 -9.80 -3.14
CA PRO A 205 -15.46 -10.98 -3.61
C PRO A 205 -16.70 -10.61 -4.45
N VAL A 206 -16.94 -11.38 -5.52
CA VAL A 206 -18.12 -11.19 -6.38
C VAL A 206 -19.43 -11.29 -5.59
N SER A 207 -19.47 -12.08 -4.52
CA SER A 207 -20.63 -12.22 -3.64
C SER A 207 -21.13 -10.89 -3.06
N LEU A 208 -20.22 -9.94 -2.77
CA LEU A 208 -20.57 -8.60 -2.28
C LEU A 208 -21.18 -7.71 -3.37
N LEU A 209 -20.94 -8.00 -4.65
CA LEU A 209 -21.53 -7.25 -5.77
C LEU A 209 -22.96 -7.71 -6.09
N THR A 210 -23.32 -8.92 -5.63
CA THR A 210 -24.62 -9.54 -5.92
C THR A 210 -25.62 -9.46 -4.76
N SER A 211 -25.20 -9.05 -3.56
CA SER A 211 -26.14 -8.82 -2.46
C SER A 211 -26.91 -7.51 -2.70
N LYS A 212 -28.15 -7.62 -3.16
CA LYS A 212 -29.12 -6.53 -3.19
C LYS A 212 -29.73 -6.31 -1.82
#